data_AF-A0A5N5ENR1-F1
#
_entry.id   AF-A0A5N5ENR1-F1
#
_cell.length_a   1.000
_cell.length_b   1.000
_cell.length_c   1.000
_cell.angle_alpha   90.00
_cell.angle_beta   90.00
_cell.angle_gamma   90.00
#
_symmetry.space_group_name_H-M   'P 1'
#
loop_
_entity.id
_entity.type
_entity.pdbx_description
1 polymer ?
#
loop_
_entity_poly.entity_id
_entity_poly.type
_entity_poly.pdbx_seq_one_letter_code
_entity_poly.pdbx_strand_id
1 'polypeptide(L)'
;MTRAAGRPAALPTPGYQAPQRLFLDDGQCLVRFFPERGGPPVDYYFAAFPIARELVVWLATAFAGATGPAGRRRTTSSALSAYGLLRRFAHRPRGTSVQQLSVRTIMVRV
;
A
#
# COMPACT_ATOMS: atom_id res chain seq x y z
N MET A 1 37.52 21.05 8.60
CA MET A 1 36.53 20.21 7.89
C MET A 1 35.25 21.02 7.68
N THR A 2 35.09 21.64 6.51
CA THR A 2 33.88 22.42 6.18
C THR A 2 32.79 21.46 5.66
N ARG A 3 31.69 21.36 6.41
CA ARG A 3 30.53 20.54 6.07
C ARG A 3 29.88 21.17 4.83
N ALA A 4 29.84 20.45 3.70
CA ALA A 4 29.18 20.93 2.49
C ALA A 4 27.72 21.27 2.81
N ALA A 5 27.34 22.54 2.64
CA ALA A 5 25.97 22.98 2.81
C ALA A 5 25.12 22.28 1.74
N GLY A 6 24.24 21.37 2.16
CA GLY A 6 23.36 20.65 1.25
C GLY A 6 22.49 21.63 0.46
N ARG A 7 22.46 21.47 -0.87
CA ARG A 7 21.57 22.25 -1.73
C ARG A 7 20.12 22.02 -1.28
N PRO A 8 19.35 23.06 -0.97
CA PRO A 8 17.94 22.91 -0.63
C PRO A 8 17.20 22.23 -1.78
N ALA A 9 16.37 21.25 -1.45
CA ALA A 9 15.52 20.58 -2.42
C ALA A 9 14.59 21.61 -3.08
N ALA A 10 14.48 21.57 -4.40
CA ALA A 10 13.53 22.41 -5.11
C ALA A 10 12.11 22.07 -4.64
N LEU A 11 11.33 23.10 -4.30
CA LEU A 11 9.93 22.92 -3.95
C LEU A 11 9.14 22.50 -5.21
N PRO A 12 8.04 21.73 -5.06
CA PRO A 12 7.17 21.43 -6.19
C PRO A 12 6.62 22.71 -6.79
N THR A 13 6.44 22.74 -8.11
CA THR A 13 5.78 23.84 -8.81
C THR A 13 4.39 24.10 -8.18
N PRO A 14 3.97 25.38 -8.02
CA PRO A 14 2.60 25.69 -7.59
C PRO A 14 1.57 24.94 -8.44
N GLY A 15 0.59 24.33 -7.80
CA GLY A 15 -0.41 23.47 -8.45
C GLY A 15 -0.03 21.99 -8.56
N TYR A 16 1.13 21.58 -8.06
CA TYR A 16 1.48 20.16 -7.96
C TYR A 16 0.48 19.40 -7.07
N GLN A 17 -0.19 18.41 -7.65
CA GLN A 17 -1.01 17.46 -6.93
C GLN A 17 -0.25 16.14 -6.79
N ALA A 18 -0.17 15.63 -5.56
CA ALA A 18 0.44 14.33 -5.31
C ALA A 18 -0.36 13.24 -6.05
N PRO A 19 0.28 12.35 -6.82
CA PRO A 19 -0.44 11.30 -7.52
C PRO A 19 -1.21 10.41 -6.55
N GLN A 20 -2.44 10.08 -6.90
CA GLN A 20 -3.21 9.06 -6.18
C GLN A 20 -2.50 7.70 -6.33
N ARG A 21 -2.29 7.02 -5.20
CA ARG A 21 -1.55 5.76 -5.13
C ARG A 21 -2.40 4.58 -4.67
N LEU A 22 -3.48 4.82 -3.95
CA LEU A 22 -4.34 3.79 -3.38
C LEU A 22 -5.75 3.96 -3.94
N PHE A 23 -6.32 2.88 -4.46
CA PHE A 23 -7.68 2.82 -4.99
C PHE A 23 -8.39 1.64 -4.33
N LEU A 24 -9.54 1.91 -3.70
CA LEU A 24 -10.27 0.97 -2.82
C LEU A 24 -11.74 0.78 -3.23
N ASP A 25 -12.16 1.29 -4.39
CA ASP A 25 -13.56 1.30 -4.83
C ASP A 25 -14.15 -0.11 -5.05
N ASP A 26 -15.48 -0.21 -5.21
CA ASP A 26 -16.24 -1.47 -5.25
C ASP A 26 -15.64 -2.52 -6.22
N GLY A 27 -15.03 -3.56 -5.63
CA GLY A 27 -14.35 -4.64 -6.36
C GLY A 27 -12.90 -4.35 -6.76
N GLN A 28 -12.44 -3.11 -6.64
CA GLN A 28 -11.06 -2.72 -6.88
C GLN A 28 -10.29 -2.60 -5.55
N CYS A 29 -9.05 -3.08 -5.57
CA CYS A 29 -8.08 -2.83 -4.51
C CYS A 29 -6.71 -2.91 -5.16
N LEU A 30 -6.14 -1.74 -5.47
CA LEU A 30 -4.85 -1.66 -6.14
C LEU A 30 -4.00 -0.53 -5.56
N VAL A 31 -2.69 -0.74 -5.62
CA VAL A 31 -1.71 0.29 -5.31
C VAL A 31 -0.89 0.62 -6.55
N ARG A 32 -0.94 1.88 -6.97
CA ARG A 32 -0.11 2.42 -8.05
C ARG A 32 1.23 2.90 -7.49
N PHE A 33 2.29 2.23 -7.89
CA PHE A 33 3.66 2.53 -7.52
C PHE A 33 4.33 3.43 -8.56
N PHE A 34 5.07 4.44 -8.09
CA PHE A 34 5.84 5.36 -8.92
C PHE A 34 7.33 5.18 -8.61
N PRO A 35 8.14 4.58 -9.50
CA PRO A 35 9.56 4.33 -9.25
C PRO A 35 10.36 5.65 -9.11
N GLU A 36 11.22 5.75 -8.10
CA GLU A 36 12.03 6.97 -7.89
C GLU A 36 13.06 7.23 -9.00
N ARG A 37 13.62 6.17 -9.60
CA ARG A 37 14.67 6.28 -10.63
C ARG A 37 14.10 6.42 -12.05
N GLY A 38 12.84 6.82 -12.16
CA GLY A 38 12.10 6.89 -13.43
C GLY A 38 11.59 5.52 -13.89
N GLY A 39 10.79 5.56 -14.96
CA GLY A 39 10.05 4.41 -15.48
C GLY A 39 8.54 4.57 -15.33
N PRO A 40 7.76 3.72 -16.03
CA PRO A 40 6.30 3.80 -15.96
C PRO A 40 5.80 3.41 -14.55
N PRO A 41 4.65 3.97 -14.10
CA PRO A 41 3.98 3.49 -12.91
C PRO A 41 3.63 2.00 -13.02
N VAL A 42 3.61 1.31 -11.87
CA VAL A 42 3.28 -0.12 -11.78
C VAL A 42 2.10 -0.32 -10.86
N ASP A 43 1.06 -0.99 -11.35
CA ASP A 43 -0.15 -1.28 -10.59
C ASP A 43 -0.06 -2.67 -9.93
N TYR A 44 -0.20 -2.70 -8.61
CA TYR A 44 -0.22 -3.92 -7.80
C TYR A 44 -1.65 -4.23 -7.36
N TYR A 45 -2.24 -5.30 -7.89
CA TYR A 45 -3.63 -5.68 -7.68
C TYR A 45 -3.82 -6.62 -6.47
N PHE A 46 -4.34 -6.08 -5.37
CA PHE A 46 -4.65 -6.82 -4.14
C PHE A 46 -6.01 -7.51 -4.18
N ALA A 47 -6.95 -7.04 -5.01
CA ALA A 47 -8.32 -7.57 -5.09
C ALA A 47 -8.40 -9.09 -5.40
N ALA A 48 -7.37 -9.65 -6.03
CA ALA A 48 -7.30 -11.07 -6.36
C ALA A 48 -6.79 -11.96 -5.22
N PHE A 49 -6.49 -11.40 -4.04
CA PHE A 49 -6.00 -12.18 -2.90
C PHE A 49 -7.15 -12.99 -2.27
N PRO A 50 -6.99 -14.30 -2.04
CA PRO A 50 -8.05 -15.16 -1.52
C PRO A 50 -8.18 -15.06 0.02
N ILE A 51 -8.34 -13.84 0.53
CA ILE A 51 -8.49 -13.53 1.97
C ILE A 51 -9.65 -12.54 2.16
N ALA A 52 -10.09 -12.36 3.40
CA ALA A 52 -11.17 -11.42 3.73
C ALA A 52 -10.87 -9.99 3.23
N ARG A 53 -11.89 -9.30 2.71
CA ARG A 53 -11.77 -7.94 2.13
C ARG A 53 -11.07 -6.95 3.06
N GLU A 54 -11.39 -6.97 4.35
CA GLU A 54 -10.73 -6.10 5.35
C GLU A 54 -9.21 -6.31 5.39
N LEU A 55 -8.74 -7.56 5.29
CA LEU A 55 -7.30 -7.86 5.22
C LEU A 55 -6.69 -7.40 3.90
N VAL A 56 -7.42 -7.53 2.79
CA VAL A 56 -6.99 -7.02 1.48
C VAL A 56 -6.76 -5.50 1.57
N VAL A 57 -7.73 -4.77 2.11
CA VAL A 57 -7.67 -3.31 2.29
C VAL A 57 -6.52 -2.91 3.21
N TRP A 58 -6.36 -3.60 4.34
CA TRP A 58 -5.28 -3.35 5.28
C TRP A 58 -3.90 -3.57 4.64
N LEU A 59 -3.71 -4.68 3.90
CA LEU A 59 -2.46 -4.98 3.20
C LEU A 59 -2.14 -3.95 2.11
N ALA A 60 -3.14 -3.54 1.32
CA ALA A 60 -2.98 -2.52 0.30
C ALA A 60 -2.59 -1.17 0.91
N THR A 61 -3.23 -0.79 2.03
CA THR A 61 -2.92 0.44 2.77
C THR A 61 -1.50 0.42 3.32
N ALA A 62 -1.10 -0.69 3.96
CA ALA A 62 0.26 -0.85 4.46
C ALA A 62 1.32 -0.82 3.34
N PHE A 63 1.03 -1.44 2.20
CA PHE A 63 1.90 -1.42 1.04
C PHE A 63 2.01 -0.02 0.41
N ALA A 64 0.90 0.72 0.32
CA ALA A 64 0.90 2.12 -0.12
C ALA A 64 1.74 3.01 0.81
N GLY A 65 1.65 2.81 2.13
CA GLY A 65 2.52 3.49 3.09
C GLY A 65 4.00 3.13 2.92
N ALA A 66 4.32 1.85 2.70
CA ALA A 66 5.69 1.38 2.54
C ALA A 66 6.37 1.86 1.24
N THR A 67 5.58 2.12 0.19
CA THR A 67 6.04 2.51 -1.15
C THR A 67 5.82 4.00 -1.47
N GLY A 68 5.13 4.72 -0.58
CA GLY A 68 4.92 6.16 -0.71
C GLY A 68 6.18 6.99 -0.43
N PRO A 69 6.11 8.33 -0.52
CA PRO A 69 7.26 9.23 -0.36
C PRO A 69 7.98 9.10 0.99
N ALA A 70 7.24 8.85 2.07
CA ALA A 70 7.79 8.59 3.41
C ALA A 70 8.22 7.13 3.63
N GLY A 71 7.94 6.26 2.67
CA GLY A 71 8.21 4.82 2.71
C GLY A 71 9.68 4.48 2.43
N ARG A 72 10.05 3.24 2.80
CA ARG A 72 11.41 2.69 2.60
C ARG A 72 11.56 1.92 1.28
N ARG A 73 10.47 1.54 0.61
CA ARG A 73 10.48 0.70 -0.59
C ARG A 73 10.31 1.54 -1.85
N ARG A 74 11.43 2.07 -2.32
CA ARG A 74 11.49 3.09 -3.38
C ARG A 74 11.91 2.57 -4.76
N THR A 75 12.41 1.33 -4.81
CA THR A 75 12.80 0.67 -6.06
C THR A 75 11.72 -0.31 -6.51
N THR A 76 11.59 -0.48 -7.82
CA THR A 76 10.68 -1.48 -8.41
C THR A 76 10.95 -2.88 -7.87
N SER A 77 12.23 -3.27 -7.74
CA SER A 77 12.62 -4.57 -7.18
C SER A 77 12.16 -4.77 -5.73
N SER A 78 12.26 -3.74 -4.88
CA SER A 78 11.86 -3.80 -3.47
C SER A 78 10.33 -3.83 -3.30
N ALA A 79 9.61 -3.05 -4.12
CA ALA A 79 8.14 -3.06 -4.17
C ALA A 79 7.63 -4.43 -4.65
N LEU A 80 8.17 -4.95 -5.76
CA LEU A 80 7.83 -6.26 -6.30
C LEU A 80 8.08 -7.39 -5.30
N SER A 81 9.22 -7.34 -4.60
CA SER A 81 9.55 -8.35 -3.58
C SER A 81 8.57 -8.32 -2.40
N ALA A 82 8.16 -7.12 -1.94
CA ALA A 82 7.13 -7.00 -0.90
C ALA A 82 5.81 -7.60 -1.36
N TYR A 83 5.36 -7.20 -2.55
CA TYR A 83 4.10 -7.66 -3.10
C TYR A 83 4.09 -9.19 -3.27
N GLY A 84 5.18 -9.77 -3.78
CA GLY A 84 5.33 -11.22 -3.90
C GLY A 84 5.33 -11.96 -2.56
N LEU A 85 5.80 -11.33 -1.47
CA LEU A 85 5.69 -11.88 -0.11
C LEU A 85 4.24 -11.86 0.38
N LEU A 86 3.55 -10.72 0.25
CA LEU A 86 2.15 -10.57 0.64
C LEU A 86 1.24 -11.52 -0.14
N ARG A 87 1.47 -11.68 -1.45
CA ARG A 87 0.73 -12.63 -2.29
C ARG A 87 0.91 -14.06 -1.80
N ARG A 88 2.14 -14.47 -1.47
CA ARG A 88 2.43 -15.82 -0.92
C ARG A 88 1.78 -16.04 0.44
N PHE A 89 1.75 -15.02 1.29
CA PHE A 89 1.02 -15.07 2.56
C PHE A 89 -0.49 -15.26 2.32
N ALA A 90 -1.10 -14.45 1.44
CA ALA A 90 -2.52 -14.53 1.13
C ALA A 90 -2.93 -15.88 0.51
N HIS A 91 -2.08 -16.47 -0.32
CA HIS A 91 -2.32 -17.77 -0.95
C HIS A 91 -2.00 -18.98 -0.06
N ARG A 92 -1.50 -18.75 1.16
CA ARG A 92 -1.28 -19.82 2.13
C ARG A 92 -2.40 -19.76 3.16
N PRO A 93 -3.61 -20.29 2.87
CA PRO A 93 -4.59 -20.50 3.91
C PRO A 93 -3.98 -21.51 4.89
N ARG A 94 -3.67 -21.07 6.11
CA ARG A 94 -3.58 -21.99 7.24
C ARG A 94 -5.01 -22.44 7.48
N GLY A 95 -5.28 -23.74 7.38
CA GLY A 95 -6.55 -24.28 7.80
C GLY A 95 -6.78 -23.94 9.25
N THR A 96 -7.66 -22.99 9.52
CA THR A 96 -8.39 -22.86 10.77
C THR A 96 -9.60 -21.98 10.54
N SER A 97 -10.75 -22.59 10.75
CA SER A 97 -12.09 -22.04 10.77
C SER A 97 -12.13 -20.70 11.49
N VAL A 98 -12.46 -19.62 10.76
CA VAL A 98 -12.94 -18.40 11.40
C VAL A 98 -14.40 -18.68 11.76
N GLN A 99 -14.63 -19.11 13.00
CA GLN A 99 -15.96 -18.99 13.57
C GLN A 99 -16.35 -17.53 13.53
N GLN A 100 -17.47 -17.31 12.85
CA GLN A 100 -18.28 -16.11 12.76
C GLN A 100 -18.37 -15.39 14.12
N LEU A 101 -17.49 -14.41 14.37
CA LEU A 101 -17.70 -13.45 15.44
C LEU A 101 -18.84 -12.54 15.00
N SER A 102 -20.03 -12.88 15.49
CA SER A 102 -21.25 -12.09 15.39
C SER A 102 -20.98 -10.68 15.93
N VAL A 103 -20.99 -9.68 15.04
CA VAL A 103 -20.99 -8.27 15.41
C VAL A 103 -22.37 -7.96 15.98
N ARG A 104 -22.57 -8.26 17.26
CA ARG A 104 -23.69 -7.77 18.06
C ARG A 104 -23.14 -6.97 19.24
N THR A 105 -23.68 -5.77 19.36
CA THR A 105 -23.66 -4.90 20.54
C THR A 105 -22.45 -3.98 20.67
N ILE A 106 -22.54 -2.80 20.03
CA ILE A 106 -22.45 -1.53 20.76
C ILE A 106 -23.52 -0.60 20.18
N MET A 107 -24.70 -0.59 20.81
CA MET A 107 -25.66 0.49 20.68
C MET A 107 -25.12 1.65 21.54
N VAL A 108 -24.66 2.72 20.90
CA VAL A 108 -24.43 4.00 21.58
C VAL A 108 -25.81 4.61 21.82
N ARG A 109 -26.28 4.60 23.07
CA ARG A 109 -27.35 5.50 23.52
C ARG A 109 -26.72 6.85 23.85
N VAL A 110 -27.22 7.89 23.21
CA VAL A 110 -27.16 9.29 23.68
C VAL A 110 -28.39 9.52 24.56
#